data_AF-A0A2T3XYR7-F1
#
_entry.id   AF-A0A2T3XYR7-F1
#
_cell.length_a   1.000
_cell.length_b   1.000
_cell.length_c   1.000
_cell.angle_alpha   90.00
_cell.angle_beta   90.00
_cell.angle_gamma   90.00
#
_symmetry.space_group_name_H-M   'P 1'
#
loop_
_entity.id
_entity.type
_entity.pdbx_description
1 polymer ?
#
loop_
_entity_poly.entity_id
_entity_poly.type
_entity_poly.pdbx_seq_one_letter_code
_entity_poly.pdbx_strand_id
1 'polypeptide(L)'
;MCPALLLALTAGTAEAGQNASAHSPASGVLCDRYMCANDKGVSRELTSRYLGKKAAARLFSQGKFSQTEFTFANGIFCDVKERLCRENRFYGADGKHSGAVSGKYTTQLFGK
;
A
#
# COMPACT_ATOMS: atom_id res chain seq x y z
N MET A 1 -20.63 -38.26 39.47
CA MET A 1 -20.49 -36.79 39.48
C MET A 1 -19.34 -36.47 38.54
N CYS A 2 -19.59 -35.66 37.50
CA CYS A 2 -18.78 -35.52 36.29
C CYS A 2 -17.57 -34.57 36.51
N PRO A 3 -16.30 -34.94 36.20
CA PRO A 3 -15.22 -33.98 36.26
C PRO A 3 -15.23 -33.10 35.00
N ALA A 4 -15.42 -31.80 35.20
CA ALA A 4 -15.49 -30.81 34.14
C ALA A 4 -14.14 -30.66 33.42
N LEU A 5 -14.14 -30.87 32.12
CA LEU A 5 -12.99 -30.69 31.22
C LEU A 5 -12.87 -29.20 30.84
N LEU A 6 -11.90 -28.49 31.41
CA LEU A 6 -11.61 -27.10 31.09
C LEU A 6 -10.84 -27.01 29.76
N LEU A 7 -11.54 -26.61 28.69
CA LEU A 7 -10.91 -26.20 27.43
C LEU A 7 -10.28 -24.81 27.59
N ALA A 8 -8.95 -24.75 27.66
CA ALA A 8 -8.20 -23.50 27.56
C ALA A 8 -8.21 -23.02 26.10
N LEU A 9 -8.97 -21.95 25.82
CA LEU A 9 -8.90 -21.21 24.56
C LEU A 9 -7.59 -20.41 24.54
N THR A 10 -6.59 -20.88 23.81
CA THR A 10 -5.42 -20.08 23.46
C THR A 10 -5.82 -19.09 22.37
N ALA A 11 -5.96 -17.81 22.74
CA ALA A 11 -6.15 -16.73 21.78
C ALA A 11 -4.86 -16.61 20.94
N GLY A 12 -4.89 -17.10 19.71
CA GLY A 12 -3.85 -16.82 18.73
C GLY A 12 -3.84 -15.33 18.41
N THR A 13 -2.78 -14.63 18.79
CA THR A 13 -2.52 -13.26 18.31
C THR A 13 -2.26 -13.34 16.81
N ALA A 14 -3.26 -13.01 16.01
CA ALA A 14 -3.08 -12.83 14.57
C ALA A 14 -2.23 -11.56 14.34
N GLU A 15 -0.92 -11.74 14.17
CA GLU A 15 0.00 -10.66 13.79
C GLU A 15 -0.17 -10.32 12.30
N ALA A 16 -1.32 -9.78 11.94
CA ALA A 16 -1.60 -9.21 10.62
C ALA A 16 -1.16 -7.73 10.61
N GLY A 17 0.13 -7.45 10.47
CA GLY A 17 0.56 -6.04 10.46
C GLY A 17 1.92 -5.70 9.87
N GLN A 18 2.92 -6.58 9.98
CA GLN A 18 4.30 -6.19 9.65
C GLN A 18 4.59 -6.22 8.13
N ASN A 19 3.91 -7.07 7.35
CA ASN A 19 4.22 -7.31 5.94
C ASN A 19 3.42 -6.45 4.93
N ALA A 20 2.48 -5.62 5.38
CA ALA A 20 1.60 -4.82 4.49
C ALA A 20 1.95 -3.33 4.46
N SER A 21 2.90 -2.88 5.27
CA SER A 21 3.13 -1.45 5.49
C SER A 21 3.92 -0.81 4.35
N ALA A 22 3.38 0.29 3.82
CA ALA A 22 4.11 1.15 2.90
C ALA A 22 5.31 1.78 3.62
N HIS A 23 6.48 1.77 2.99
CA HIS A 23 7.75 2.27 3.51
C HIS A 23 8.52 3.04 2.45
N SER A 24 9.42 3.93 2.86
CA SER A 24 10.18 4.80 1.96
C SER A 24 11.67 4.45 2.00
N PRO A 25 12.20 3.71 1.00
CA PRO A 25 13.62 3.35 0.97
C PRO A 25 14.54 4.50 0.55
N ALA A 26 13.98 5.55 -0.07
CA ALA A 26 14.67 6.76 -0.48
C ALA A 26 13.67 7.91 -0.57
N SER A 27 14.15 9.16 -0.46
CA SER A 27 13.31 10.35 -0.65
C SER A 27 12.58 10.31 -2.00
N GLY A 28 11.27 10.56 -2.00
CA GLY A 28 10.44 10.53 -3.21
C GLY A 28 10.12 9.10 -3.71
N VAL A 29 10.45 8.07 -2.95
CA VAL A 29 10.12 6.68 -3.27
C VAL A 29 9.27 6.09 -2.14
N LEU A 30 8.14 5.50 -2.52
CA LEU A 30 7.28 4.76 -1.60
C LEU A 30 7.03 3.36 -2.15
N CYS A 31 7.25 2.35 -1.32
CA CYS A 31 7.16 0.95 -1.66
C CYS A 31 6.27 0.20 -0.68
N ASP A 32 5.59 -0.84 -1.15
CA ASP A 32 5.06 -1.91 -0.31
C ASP A 32 5.69 -3.26 -0.72
N ARG A 33 5.05 -4.36 -0.34
CA ARG A 33 5.49 -5.72 -0.68
C ARG A 33 5.33 -6.09 -2.17
N TYR A 34 4.63 -5.30 -2.98
CA TYR A 34 4.27 -5.61 -4.36
C TYR A 34 4.85 -4.62 -5.37
N MET A 35 4.93 -3.35 -5.01
CA MET A 35 5.28 -2.28 -5.94
C MET A 35 6.04 -1.15 -5.26
N CYS A 36 6.79 -0.43 -6.08
CA CYS A 36 7.37 0.86 -5.71
C CYS A 36 6.90 1.94 -6.68
N ALA A 37 6.65 3.13 -6.14
CA ALA A 37 6.22 4.30 -6.88
C ALA A 37 7.04 5.53 -6.51
N ASN A 38 7.02 6.52 -7.41
CA ASN A 38 7.51 7.88 -7.18
C ASN A 38 6.45 8.90 -7.62
N ASP A 39 6.85 10.17 -7.73
CA ASP A 39 6.00 11.27 -8.17
C ASP A 39 5.51 11.16 -9.63
N LYS A 40 5.97 10.16 -10.40
CA LYS A 40 5.49 9.83 -11.75
C LYS A 40 4.57 8.60 -11.76
N GLY A 41 4.45 7.89 -10.65
CA GLY A 41 3.60 6.71 -10.51
C GLY A 41 4.37 5.42 -10.21
N VAL A 42 3.68 4.28 -10.39
CA VAL A 42 4.24 2.94 -10.20
C VAL A 42 5.37 2.70 -11.21
N SER A 43 6.59 2.45 -10.72
CA SER A 43 7.79 2.29 -11.57
C SER A 43 8.30 0.85 -11.57
N ARG A 44 8.50 0.31 -12.77
CA ARG A 44 9.12 -1.01 -12.98
C ARG A 44 10.57 -1.01 -12.48
N GLU A 45 11.30 0.06 -12.74
CA GLU A 45 12.71 0.24 -12.40
C GLU A 45 12.88 0.28 -10.88
N LEU A 46 12.05 1.08 -10.18
CA LEU A 46 12.08 1.15 -8.71
C LEU A 46 11.65 -0.17 -8.08
N THR A 47 10.59 -0.80 -8.61
CA THR A 47 10.13 -2.12 -8.13
C THR A 47 11.23 -3.17 -8.31
N SER A 48 11.92 -3.16 -9.45
CA SER A 48 13.05 -4.07 -9.71
C SER A 48 14.22 -3.79 -8.78
N ARG A 49 14.52 -2.52 -8.50
CA ARG A 49 15.60 -2.08 -7.62
C ARG A 49 15.39 -2.51 -6.17
N TYR A 50 14.21 -2.26 -5.62
CA TYR A 50 13.95 -2.45 -4.18
C TYR A 50 13.29 -3.79 -3.83
N LEU A 51 12.50 -4.37 -4.75
CA LEU A 51 11.80 -5.65 -4.52
C LEU A 51 12.29 -6.79 -5.42
N GLY A 52 13.19 -6.50 -6.36
CA GLY A 52 13.82 -7.48 -7.24
C GLY A 52 13.09 -7.70 -8.57
N LYS A 53 13.84 -8.20 -9.56
CA LYS A 53 13.37 -8.42 -10.94
C LYS A 53 12.11 -9.30 -11.04
N LYS A 54 11.98 -10.31 -10.17
CA LYS A 54 10.82 -11.22 -10.14
C LYS A 54 9.54 -10.50 -9.70
N ALA A 55 9.62 -9.60 -8.72
CA ALA A 55 8.48 -8.80 -8.29
C ALA A 55 8.03 -7.84 -9.39
N ALA A 56 8.99 -7.15 -10.03
CA ALA A 56 8.70 -6.26 -11.16
C ALA A 56 8.10 -7.01 -12.36
N ALA A 57 8.62 -8.19 -12.70
CA ALA A 57 8.06 -9.01 -13.77
C ALA A 57 6.61 -9.43 -13.46
N ARG A 58 6.36 -9.92 -12.24
CA ARG A 58 5.01 -10.31 -11.78
C ARG A 58 4.03 -9.15 -11.78
N LEU A 59 4.42 -7.99 -11.25
CA LEU A 59 3.54 -6.83 -11.14
C LEU A 59 3.05 -6.39 -12.53
N PHE A 60 3.97 -6.29 -13.49
CA PHE A 60 3.66 -5.78 -14.82
C PHE A 60 3.25 -6.86 -15.83
N SER A 61 3.21 -8.14 -15.46
CA SER A 61 2.60 -9.20 -16.28
C SER A 61 1.08 -9.29 -16.09
N GLN A 62 0.49 -8.50 -15.18
CA GLN A 62 -0.95 -8.51 -14.88
C GLN A 62 -1.83 -7.82 -15.94
N GLY A 63 -1.22 -7.31 -17.02
CA GLY A 63 -1.92 -6.57 -18.07
C GLY A 63 -1.87 -5.06 -17.84
N LYS A 64 -2.83 -4.33 -18.44
CA LYS A 64 -2.90 -2.88 -18.34
C LYS A 64 -3.52 -2.48 -16.99
N PHE A 65 -2.83 -1.64 -16.23
CA PHE A 65 -3.32 -1.05 -14.98
C PHE A 65 -2.93 0.43 -14.90
N SER A 66 -3.60 1.19 -14.04
CA SER A 66 -3.25 2.59 -13.82
C SER A 66 -1.92 2.69 -13.07
N GLN A 67 -0.96 3.39 -13.67
CA GLN A 67 0.31 3.69 -13.00
C GLN A 67 0.25 5.00 -12.20
N THR A 68 -0.74 5.85 -12.48
CA THR A 68 -0.88 7.17 -11.84
C THR A 68 -1.82 7.18 -10.65
N GLU A 69 -2.70 6.18 -10.55
CA GLU A 69 -3.66 6.01 -9.45
C GLU A 69 -3.50 4.59 -8.90
N PHE A 70 -2.97 4.46 -7.68
CA PHE A 70 -2.58 3.18 -7.11
C PHE A 70 -2.84 3.10 -5.62
N THR A 71 -3.01 1.89 -5.09
CA THR A 71 -3.27 1.64 -3.67
C THR A 71 -2.26 0.66 -3.12
N PHE A 72 -1.52 1.07 -2.09
CA PHE A 72 -0.58 0.19 -1.38
C PHE A 72 -1.32 -0.88 -0.58
N ALA A 73 -0.61 -1.94 -0.20
CA ALA A 73 -1.14 -3.07 0.57
C ALA A 73 -1.76 -2.68 1.93
N ASN A 74 -1.41 -1.52 2.49
CA ASN A 74 -2.00 -0.97 3.71
C ASN A 74 -3.26 -0.10 3.46
N GLY A 75 -3.74 0.00 2.21
CA GLY A 75 -4.94 0.76 1.85
C GLY A 75 -4.70 2.22 1.46
N ILE A 76 -3.47 2.74 1.59
CA ILE A 76 -3.14 4.10 1.19
C ILE A 76 -3.24 4.22 -0.33
N PHE A 77 -4.13 5.10 -0.78
CA PHE A 77 -4.35 5.42 -2.17
C PHE A 77 -3.55 6.67 -2.54
N CYS A 78 -2.79 6.65 -3.63
CA CYS A 78 -2.10 7.83 -4.13
C CYS A 78 -2.52 8.11 -5.57
N ASP A 79 -2.75 9.38 -5.86
CA ASP A 79 -2.99 9.90 -7.20
C ASP A 79 -1.90 10.93 -7.55
N VAL A 80 -1.14 10.62 -8.61
CA VAL A 80 -0.07 11.46 -9.15
C VAL A 80 -0.62 12.76 -9.73
N LYS A 81 -1.82 12.74 -10.31
CA LYS A 81 -2.45 13.93 -10.91
C LYS A 81 -2.83 14.93 -9.84
N GLU A 82 -3.40 14.45 -8.72
CA GLU A 82 -3.69 15.29 -7.55
C GLU A 82 -2.43 15.62 -6.73
N ARG A 83 -1.36 14.84 -6.87
CA ARG A 83 -0.16 14.85 -6.01
C ARG A 83 -0.53 14.70 -4.54
N LEU A 84 -1.43 13.76 -4.24
CA LEU A 84 -1.92 13.47 -2.90
C LEU A 84 -2.00 11.96 -2.67
N CYS A 85 -1.74 11.57 -1.43
CA CYS A 85 -2.10 10.26 -0.91
C CYS A 85 -3.25 10.41 0.09
N ARG A 86 -4.15 9.42 0.13
CA ARG A 86 -5.37 9.38 0.93
C ARG A 86 -5.48 8.07 1.67
N GLU A 87 -6.19 8.08 2.79
CA GLU A 87 -6.36 6.91 3.66
C GLU A 87 -7.20 5.78 3.04
N ASN A 88 -7.89 6.05 1.92
CA ASN A 88 -8.57 5.02 1.13
C ASN A 88 -8.83 5.51 -0.32
N ARG A 89 -9.23 4.57 -1.18
CA ARG A 89 -9.49 4.77 -2.62
C ARG A 89 -10.94 5.13 -2.98
N PHE A 90 -11.86 5.17 -2.02
CA PHE A 90 -13.29 5.25 -2.32
C PHE A 90 -13.70 6.64 -2.80
N TYR A 91 -14.80 6.69 -3.54
CA TYR A 91 -15.43 7.94 -3.96
C TYR A 91 -16.50 8.38 -2.96
N GLY A 92 -16.68 9.68 -2.81
CA GLY A 92 -17.77 10.30 -2.08
C GLY A 92 -19.01 10.52 -2.95
N ALA A 93 -20.07 11.05 -2.34
CA ALA A 93 -21.30 11.40 -3.05
C ALA A 93 -21.10 12.49 -4.13
N ASP A 94 -20.00 13.24 -4.05
CA ASP A 94 -19.60 14.27 -5.01
C ASP A 94 -18.82 13.69 -6.22
N GLY A 95 -18.64 12.37 -6.28
CA GLY A 95 -17.88 11.71 -7.34
C GLY A 95 -16.37 11.89 -7.24
N LYS A 96 -15.84 12.45 -6.14
CA LYS A 96 -14.40 12.62 -5.89
C LYS A 96 -13.90 11.64 -4.85
N HIS A 97 -12.58 11.44 -4.76
CA HIS A 97 -12.02 10.58 -3.72
C HIS A 97 -12.33 11.13 -2.32
N SER A 98 -12.98 10.30 -1.49
CA SER A 98 -13.47 10.67 -0.15
C SER A 98 -12.47 10.40 0.98
N GLY A 99 -11.40 9.66 0.71
CA GLY A 99 -10.35 9.41 1.69
C GLY A 99 -9.71 10.71 2.18
N ALA A 100 -9.57 10.82 3.51
CA ALA A 100 -8.81 11.89 4.14
C ALA A 100 -7.38 11.92 3.57
N VAL A 101 -6.81 13.11 3.40
CA VAL A 101 -5.44 13.25 2.90
C VAL A 101 -4.46 12.75 3.96
N SER A 102 -3.58 11.84 3.55
CA SER A 102 -2.49 11.35 4.36
C SER A 102 -1.29 12.27 4.21
N GLY A 103 -1.07 13.16 5.18
CA GLY A 103 0.08 14.08 5.16
C GLY A 103 1.41 13.33 5.05
N LYS A 104 1.59 12.28 5.87
CA LYS A 104 2.81 11.46 5.90
C LYS A 104 3.19 10.93 4.52
N TYR A 105 2.30 10.17 3.86
CA TYR A 105 2.63 9.54 2.57
C TYR A 105 2.66 10.55 1.43
N THR A 106 1.87 11.63 1.51
CA THR A 106 1.93 12.74 0.55
C THR A 106 3.30 13.41 0.58
N THR A 107 3.83 13.74 1.76
CA THR A 107 5.17 14.32 1.91
C THR A 107 6.25 13.35 1.44
N GLN A 108 6.17 12.07 1.82
CA GLN A 108 7.17 11.06 1.43
C GLN A 108 7.27 10.86 -0.08
N LEU A 109 6.13 10.85 -0.79
CA LEU A 109 6.08 10.57 -2.22
C LEU A 109 6.26 11.83 -3.08
N PHE A 110 5.70 12.97 -2.66
CA PHE A 110 5.61 14.18 -3.48
C PHE A 110 6.38 15.39 -2.95
N GLY A 111 6.93 15.32 -1.73
CA GLY A 111 7.73 16.39 -1.13
C GLY A 111 6.96 17.64 -0.72
N LYS A 112 5.65 17.51 -0.42
CA LYS A 112 4.80 18.61 0.06
C LYS A 112 4.76 18.73 1.57
#